data_AF-A0A417HDZ5-F1
#
_entry.id   AF-A0A417HDZ5-F1
#
_cell.length_a   1.000
_cell.length_b   1.000
_cell.length_c   1.000
_cell.angle_alpha   90.00
_cell.angle_beta   90.00
_cell.angle_gamma   90.00
#
_symmetry.space_group_name_H-M   'P 1'
#
loop_
_entity.id
_entity.type
_entity.pdbx_description
1 polymer ?
#
loop_
_entity_poly.entity_id
_entity_poly.type
_entity_poly.pdbx_seq_one_letter_code
_entity_poly.pdbx_strand_id
1 'polypeptide(L)'
;MTSHPSPHRRAAAFLLSCCAFVLSVFALITCFTDRPGTPASDHKPGQGENSQQLEEQRQQLLEKADTLRRGYFYDEALELLENADKKLVNDDVKQAIETCQQDKDSLVKYEGMPYHVFFHSLIIYPELAFDNEGHPAEGYNMWMTTVSEFKKMLPLLLENDFVLYDINELIQVNEDGSVTQKDIYLPQGKKPLILSVDDLSYYDYMAPDGFATRLVINEQEDVVTEVKAPDGTVSNTYDGDVQPIVDQFVKEHPEFSFRGAKGILAPTGYQGAFGYRITDLELYTPEEGQQMLEDVQKIAQRLRETGWEIGCHSYTHNGYWRGDITMEELESDLTRWRELIGTYTGPTQVLITPFGAHYDPSDPRYQYMVDQGFKIICPVAANMATSYEGNSMIQNRLNLDGYTMLKHPERISKYFFDPSQVVDPARPPLN
;
A
#
# COMPACT_ATOMS: atom_id res chain seq x y z
N MET A 1 15.67 49.77 13.34
CA MET A 1 16.77 50.06 12.41
C MET A 1 17.92 49.10 12.71
N THR A 2 17.97 47.99 12.00
CA THR A 2 19.19 47.26 11.62
C THR A 2 18.77 46.24 10.57
N SER A 3 19.57 46.14 9.53
CA SER A 3 19.22 45.71 8.19
C SER A 3 19.99 44.47 7.76
N HIS A 4 19.29 43.57 7.05
CA HIS A 4 19.77 42.61 6.03
C HIS A 4 20.63 41.39 6.45
N PRO A 5 20.71 40.31 5.63
CA PRO A 5 20.12 40.08 4.29
C PRO A 5 19.39 38.72 4.09
N SER A 6 18.63 38.64 2.99
CA SER A 6 18.23 37.40 2.30
C SER A 6 19.44 36.66 1.69
N PRO A 7 19.32 35.36 1.39
CA PRO A 7 19.55 34.97 -0.01
C PRO A 7 18.64 33.85 -0.55
N HIS A 8 18.59 33.86 -1.88
CA HIS A 8 17.90 32.98 -2.82
C HIS A 8 18.33 31.50 -2.83
N ARG A 9 17.40 30.67 -3.34
CA ARG A 9 17.56 29.49 -4.22
C ARG A 9 18.43 28.33 -3.71
N ARG A 10 17.76 27.20 -3.43
CA ARG A 10 18.33 25.86 -3.62
C ARG A 10 17.35 24.99 -4.41
N ALA A 11 17.67 24.80 -5.68
CA ALA A 11 17.24 23.67 -6.47
C ALA A 11 18.31 22.57 -6.35
N ALA A 12 17.89 21.32 -6.62
CA ALA A 12 18.66 20.08 -6.73
C ALA A 12 19.06 19.38 -5.41
N ALA A 13 18.41 18.23 -5.15
CA ALA A 13 19.04 16.90 -5.14
C ALA A 13 18.05 15.85 -4.59
N PHE A 14 17.25 15.25 -5.47
CA PHE A 14 16.55 13.98 -5.20
C PHE A 14 16.95 13.05 -6.33
N LEU A 15 17.85 12.11 -6.04
CA LEU A 15 18.15 10.93 -6.84
C LEU A 15 19.18 10.10 -6.07
N LEU A 16 18.96 8.77 -6.06
CA LEU A 16 19.76 7.67 -5.50
C LEU A 16 19.28 7.08 -4.18
N SER A 17 18.26 6.22 -4.27
CA SER A 17 18.30 4.93 -3.57
C SER A 17 17.57 3.88 -4.41
N CYS A 18 18.31 3.22 -5.30
CA CYS A 18 17.89 2.01 -6.02
C CYS A 18 19.13 1.43 -6.67
N CYS A 19 20.02 0.78 -5.89
CA CYS A 19 21.04 -0.15 -6.37
C CYS A 19 21.84 -0.73 -5.20
N ALA A 20 21.39 -1.84 -4.61
CA ALA A 20 22.25 -2.67 -3.76
C ALA A 20 21.73 -4.11 -3.68
N PHE A 21 21.79 -4.87 -4.77
CA PHE A 21 21.76 -6.34 -4.70
C PHE A 21 22.60 -6.89 -5.85
N VAL A 22 23.79 -7.38 -5.52
CA VAL A 22 24.45 -8.61 -6.04
C VAL A 22 25.81 -8.64 -5.33
N LEU A 23 26.06 -9.66 -4.49
CA LEU A 23 27.35 -10.35 -4.36
C LEU A 23 27.30 -11.36 -3.21
N SER A 24 27.12 -12.62 -3.55
CA SER A 24 27.70 -13.73 -2.78
C SER A 24 27.71 -14.98 -3.63
N VAL A 25 28.92 -15.42 -4.01
CA VAL A 25 29.43 -16.80 -4.01
C VAL A 25 30.75 -16.76 -4.78
N PHE A 26 31.86 -17.01 -4.11
CA PHE A 26 32.89 -17.99 -4.50
C PHE A 26 34.09 -17.86 -3.57
N ALA A 27 34.35 -18.91 -2.81
CA ALA A 27 35.63 -19.12 -2.14
C ALA A 27 36.03 -20.60 -2.24
N LEU A 28 37.34 -20.77 -2.40
CA LEU A 28 38.17 -21.99 -2.33
C LEU A 28 38.31 -22.84 -3.60
N ILE A 29 39.51 -22.84 -4.18
CA ILE A 29 40.56 -23.83 -3.92
C ILE A 29 41.93 -23.31 -4.39
N THR A 30 42.97 -23.53 -3.59
CA THR A 30 44.38 -23.18 -3.83
C THR A 30 45.23 -24.39 -4.25
N CYS A 31 46.11 -24.15 -5.24
CA CYS A 31 47.56 -24.50 -5.33
C CYS A 31 48.12 -25.88 -5.83
N PHE A 32 48.92 -25.77 -6.92
CA PHE A 32 50.21 -26.44 -7.31
C PHE A 32 50.21 -27.96 -7.72
N THR A 33 50.91 -28.51 -8.73
CA THR A 33 52.19 -28.25 -9.48
C THR A 33 52.29 -29.00 -10.86
N ASP A 34 52.98 -28.40 -11.85
CA ASP A 34 53.92 -28.87 -12.92
C ASP A 34 53.73 -30.06 -13.94
N ARG A 35 53.76 -29.67 -15.26
CA ARG A 35 54.43 -30.22 -16.50
C ARG A 35 53.94 -31.51 -17.24
N PRO A 36 54.27 -31.71 -18.56
CA PRO A 36 53.99 -30.89 -19.77
C PRO A 36 53.51 -31.73 -21.01
N GLY A 37 52.87 -31.09 -22.01
CA GLY A 37 52.91 -31.57 -23.42
C GLY A 37 51.62 -31.50 -24.27
N THR A 38 51.73 -30.77 -25.40
CA THR A 38 50.95 -30.86 -26.68
C THR A 38 49.48 -30.37 -26.75
N PRO A 39 49.02 -29.90 -27.93
CA PRO A 39 49.46 -28.74 -28.72
C PRO A 39 48.46 -27.57 -28.61
N ALA A 40 48.89 -26.37 -29.02
CA ALA A 40 48.09 -25.16 -28.99
C ALA A 40 46.80 -25.30 -29.82
N SER A 41 45.65 -25.34 -29.14
CA SER A 41 44.40 -24.86 -29.70
C SER A 41 44.43 -23.33 -29.60
N ASP A 42 44.31 -22.64 -30.73
CA ASP A 42 43.95 -21.23 -30.78
C ASP A 42 42.55 -21.05 -30.15
N HIS A 43 42.53 -20.91 -28.84
CA HIS A 43 41.44 -20.28 -28.12
C HIS A 43 41.95 -18.91 -27.73
N LYS A 44 41.48 -17.87 -28.43
CA LYS A 44 41.62 -16.49 -27.96
C LYS A 44 40.83 -16.38 -26.65
N PRO A 45 41.46 -16.27 -25.47
CA PRO A 45 40.74 -15.97 -24.25
C PRO A 45 40.54 -14.45 -24.25
N GLY A 46 39.29 -13.99 -24.30
CA GLY A 46 38.98 -12.56 -24.13
C GLY A 46 38.00 -11.93 -25.13
N GLN A 47 37.50 -12.66 -26.14
CA GLN A 47 36.41 -12.15 -27.01
C GLN A 47 35.02 -12.71 -26.64
N GLY A 48 34.92 -13.90 -26.03
CA GLY A 48 33.65 -14.49 -25.60
C GLY A 48 33.09 -13.90 -24.30
N GLU A 49 33.96 -13.65 -23.30
CA GLU A 49 33.56 -13.14 -21.98
C GLU A 49 32.95 -11.73 -22.06
N ASN A 50 33.50 -10.86 -22.93
CA ASN A 50 32.97 -9.51 -23.13
C ASN A 50 31.61 -9.51 -23.85
N SER A 51 31.38 -10.46 -24.78
CA SER A 51 30.09 -10.56 -25.48
C SER A 51 28.99 -11.11 -24.57
N GLN A 52 29.30 -12.10 -23.73
CA GLN A 52 28.32 -12.66 -22.78
C GLN A 52 27.96 -11.65 -21.68
N GLN A 53 28.94 -10.93 -21.14
CA GLN A 53 28.68 -9.88 -20.15
C GLN A 53 27.83 -8.74 -20.71
N LEU A 54 28.06 -8.32 -21.96
CA LEU A 54 27.21 -7.32 -22.62
C LEU A 54 25.78 -7.82 -22.86
N GLU A 55 25.61 -9.12 -23.15
CA GLU A 55 24.29 -9.73 -23.28
C GLU A 55 23.54 -9.75 -21.95
N GLU A 56 24.19 -10.17 -20.86
CA GLU A 56 23.60 -10.19 -19.52
C GLU A 56 23.20 -8.78 -19.05
N GLN A 57 24.06 -7.78 -19.27
CA GLN A 57 23.77 -6.38 -18.95
C GLN A 57 22.58 -5.85 -19.78
N ARG A 58 22.49 -6.22 -21.06
CA ARG A 58 21.37 -5.84 -21.90
C ARG A 58 20.08 -6.49 -21.42
N GLN A 59 20.12 -7.77 -21.07
CA GLN A 59 18.95 -8.48 -20.55
C GLN A 59 18.44 -7.84 -19.26
N GLN A 60 19.34 -7.48 -18.34
CA GLN A 60 18.99 -6.77 -17.10
C GLN A 60 18.38 -5.38 -17.38
N LEU A 61 18.94 -4.64 -18.35
CA LEU A 61 18.39 -3.36 -18.79
C LEU A 61 16.96 -3.51 -19.31
N LEU A 62 16.74 -4.48 -20.21
CA LEU A 62 15.44 -4.74 -20.82
C LEU A 62 14.41 -5.21 -19.78
N GLU A 63 14.80 -6.10 -18.86
CA GLU A 63 13.92 -6.59 -17.78
C GLU A 63 13.52 -5.46 -16.82
N LYS A 64 14.47 -4.59 -16.46
CA LYS A 64 14.19 -3.43 -15.62
C LYS A 64 13.25 -2.44 -16.32
N ALA A 65 13.49 -2.16 -17.61
CA ALA A 65 12.63 -1.28 -18.39
C ALA A 65 11.23 -1.86 -18.59
N ASP A 66 11.11 -3.18 -18.81
CA ASP A 66 9.82 -3.86 -18.94
C ASP A 66 9.03 -3.81 -17.63
N THR A 67 9.70 -4.01 -16.49
CA THR A 67 9.08 -3.89 -15.16
C THR A 67 8.52 -2.47 -14.94
N LEU A 68 9.30 -1.44 -15.27
CA LEU A 68 8.86 -0.04 -15.19
C LEU A 68 7.66 0.23 -16.13
N ARG A 69 7.74 -0.22 -17.38
CA ARG A 69 6.68 -0.08 -18.38
C ARG A 69 5.38 -0.76 -17.92
N ARG A 70 5.45 -2.00 -17.43
CA ARG A 70 4.29 -2.73 -16.87
C ARG A 70 3.70 -2.01 -15.67
N GLY A 71 4.54 -1.40 -14.84
CA GLY A 71 4.13 -0.55 -13.71
C GLY A 71 3.74 0.89 -14.08
N TYR A 72 3.51 1.19 -15.37
CA TYR A 72 3.09 2.52 -15.87
C TYR A 72 4.10 3.66 -15.64
N PHE A 73 5.35 3.32 -15.33
CA PHE A 73 6.47 4.25 -15.26
C PHE A 73 7.09 4.44 -16.66
N TYR A 74 6.26 4.82 -17.62
CA TYR A 74 6.66 4.88 -19.04
C TYR A 74 7.79 5.88 -19.27
N ASP A 75 7.75 7.05 -18.62
CA ASP A 75 8.80 8.06 -18.73
C ASP A 75 10.12 7.55 -18.19
N GLU A 76 10.09 6.90 -17.04
CA GLU A 76 11.28 6.34 -16.39
C GLU A 76 11.85 5.15 -17.18
N ALA A 77 10.98 4.33 -17.79
CA ALA A 77 11.39 3.24 -18.68
C ALA A 77 12.06 3.76 -19.96
N LEU A 78 11.49 4.79 -20.58
CA LEU A 78 12.06 5.44 -21.76
C LEU A 78 13.41 6.10 -21.42
N GLU A 79 13.47 6.86 -20.33
CA GLU A 79 14.72 7.50 -19.88
C GLU A 79 15.82 6.46 -19.63
N LEU A 80 15.48 5.31 -19.02
CA LEU A 80 16.42 4.22 -18.77
C LEU A 80 16.97 3.62 -20.08
N LEU A 81 16.10 3.38 -21.07
CA LEU A 81 16.48 2.77 -22.35
C LEU A 81 17.26 3.74 -23.26
N GLU A 82 16.83 5.00 -23.34
CA GLU A 82 17.42 6.02 -24.21
C GLU A 82 18.82 6.45 -23.74
N ASN A 83 19.06 6.43 -22.42
CA ASN A 83 20.35 6.78 -21.83
C ASN A 83 21.30 5.57 -21.66
N ALA A 84 20.94 4.39 -22.16
CA ALA A 84 21.77 3.20 -22.07
C ALA A 84 23.13 3.37 -22.79
N ASP A 85 24.17 2.68 -22.31
CA ASP A 85 25.46 2.64 -23.01
C ASP A 85 25.24 2.14 -24.45
N LYS A 86 25.82 2.84 -25.43
CA LYS A 86 25.71 2.51 -26.86
C LYS A 86 26.09 1.07 -27.20
N LYS A 87 26.91 0.40 -26.38
CA LYS A 87 27.26 -1.01 -26.54
C LYS A 87 26.11 -1.97 -26.21
N LEU A 88 25.16 -1.53 -25.38
CA LEU A 88 23.98 -2.31 -25.01
C LEU A 88 22.87 -2.15 -26.05
N VAL A 89 22.84 -1.03 -26.79
CA VAL A 89 21.81 -0.74 -27.78
C VAL A 89 21.90 -1.68 -28.99
N ASN A 90 20.90 -2.55 -29.11
CA ASN A 90 20.63 -3.40 -30.28
C ASN A 90 19.19 -3.16 -30.77
N ASP A 91 18.69 -4.03 -31.66
CA ASP A 91 17.33 -3.91 -32.17
C ASP A 91 16.26 -4.22 -31.11
N ASP A 92 16.55 -5.07 -30.11
CA ASP A 92 15.63 -5.34 -28.99
C ASP A 92 15.44 -4.11 -28.11
N VAL A 93 16.52 -3.37 -27.81
CA VAL A 93 16.44 -2.11 -27.05
C VAL A 93 15.63 -1.06 -27.82
N LYS A 94 15.81 -0.94 -29.14
CA LYS A 94 15.00 -0.03 -29.96
C LYS A 94 13.53 -0.44 -29.97
N GLN A 95 13.25 -1.73 -30.10
CA GLN A 95 11.89 -2.25 -30.04
C GLN A 95 11.23 -1.98 -28.68
N ALA A 96 11.98 -2.12 -27.58
CA ALA A 96 11.49 -1.81 -26.24
C ALA A 96 11.12 -0.32 -26.09
N ILE A 97 11.93 0.59 -26.65
CA ILE A 97 11.62 2.04 -26.71
C ILE A 97 10.33 2.27 -27.48
N GLU A 98 10.20 1.71 -28.69
CA GLU A 98 9.02 1.86 -29.53
C GLU A 98 7.75 1.33 -28.85
N THR A 99 7.81 0.14 -28.25
CA THR A 99 6.69 -0.45 -27.50
C THR A 99 6.30 0.41 -26.30
N CYS A 100 7.28 0.88 -25.51
CA CYS A 100 7.01 1.73 -24.34
C CYS A 100 6.36 3.06 -24.75
N GLN A 101 6.84 3.69 -25.82
CA GLN A 101 6.25 4.92 -26.36
C GLN A 101 4.83 4.69 -26.87
N GLN A 102 4.57 3.56 -27.56
CA GLN A 102 3.22 3.20 -27.99
C GLN A 102 2.26 3.00 -26.82
N ASP A 103 2.68 2.29 -25.76
CA ASP A 103 1.85 2.11 -24.56
C ASP A 103 1.52 3.45 -23.90
N LYS A 104 2.51 4.33 -23.75
CA LYS A 104 2.34 5.68 -23.21
C LYS A 104 1.36 6.52 -24.03
N ASP A 105 1.47 6.47 -25.36
CA ASP A 105 0.60 7.21 -26.27
C ASP A 105 -0.81 6.60 -26.37
N SER A 106 -0.98 5.34 -25.94
CA SER A 106 -2.27 4.64 -25.94
C SER A 106 -3.17 4.96 -24.74
N LEU A 107 -2.67 5.70 -23.75
CA LEU A 107 -3.46 6.07 -22.58
C LEU A 107 -4.68 6.89 -22.98
N VAL A 108 -5.83 6.51 -22.45
CA VAL A 108 -7.11 7.18 -22.70
C VAL A 108 -7.67 7.72 -21.39
N LYS A 109 -8.45 8.79 -21.49
CA LYS A 109 -9.20 9.31 -20.36
C LYS A 109 -10.21 8.26 -19.89
N TYR A 110 -10.19 7.97 -18.60
CA TYR A 110 -11.17 7.11 -17.94
C TYR A 110 -12.43 7.92 -17.60
N GLU A 111 -13.60 7.48 -18.08
CA GLU A 111 -14.88 8.19 -17.95
C GLU A 111 -15.81 7.57 -16.88
N GLY A 112 -15.37 6.51 -16.19
CA GLY A 112 -16.16 5.86 -15.15
C GLY A 112 -15.94 6.45 -13.76
N MET A 113 -16.57 5.85 -12.75
CA MET A 113 -16.28 6.17 -11.35
C MET A 113 -15.02 5.43 -10.88
N PRO A 114 -14.22 6.02 -9.97
CA PRO A 114 -13.24 5.25 -9.22
C PRO A 114 -13.93 4.21 -8.33
N TYR A 115 -13.29 3.05 -8.16
CA TYR A 115 -13.78 2.00 -7.28
C TYR A 115 -13.01 2.05 -5.98
N HIS A 116 -13.68 2.04 -4.83
CA HIS A 116 -13.01 2.06 -3.53
C HIS A 116 -13.51 0.91 -2.66
N VAL A 117 -12.63 -0.06 -2.43
CA VAL A 117 -12.87 -1.20 -1.54
C VAL A 117 -12.08 -1.05 -0.25
N PHE A 118 -12.60 -1.59 0.84
CA PHE A 118 -11.86 -1.57 2.10
C PHE A 118 -11.92 -2.88 2.87
N PHE A 119 -10.92 -3.03 3.73
CA PHE A 119 -10.67 -4.16 4.59
C PHE A 119 -10.33 -3.69 6.00
N HIS A 120 -10.39 -4.60 6.95
CA HIS A 120 -9.71 -4.50 8.23
C HIS A 120 -8.51 -5.45 8.21
N SER A 121 -7.80 -5.58 9.34
CA SER A 121 -6.79 -6.62 9.49
C SER A 121 -7.38 -8.02 9.21
N LEU A 122 -6.59 -8.85 8.52
CA LEU A 122 -7.04 -10.15 8.05
C LEU A 122 -7.00 -11.22 9.15
N ILE A 123 -7.97 -12.14 9.10
CA ILE A 123 -7.95 -13.38 9.90
C ILE A 123 -6.96 -14.36 9.26
N ILE A 124 -5.93 -14.74 10.00
CA ILE A 124 -4.90 -15.71 9.57
C ILE A 124 -5.31 -17.12 9.95
N TYR A 125 -5.83 -17.29 11.17
CA TYR A 125 -6.25 -18.58 11.73
C TYR A 125 -7.76 -18.57 12.03
N PRO A 126 -8.62 -18.92 11.04
CA PRO A 126 -10.07 -18.96 11.23
C PRO A 126 -10.53 -19.84 12.39
N GLU A 127 -9.78 -20.89 12.71
CA GLU A 127 -10.05 -21.77 13.84
C GLU A 127 -9.95 -21.10 15.20
N LEU A 128 -9.19 -19.99 15.31
CA LEU A 128 -9.11 -19.16 16.51
C LEU A 128 -10.11 -18.00 16.44
N ALA A 129 -10.31 -17.40 15.26
CA ALA A 129 -11.25 -16.28 15.12
C ALA A 129 -12.72 -16.69 15.29
N PHE A 130 -13.06 -17.95 15.01
CA PHE A 130 -14.44 -18.44 14.96
C PHE A 130 -14.83 -19.43 16.06
N ASP A 131 -14.05 -19.50 17.14
CA ASP A 131 -14.30 -20.43 18.27
C ASP A 131 -15.20 -19.86 19.38
N ASN A 132 -15.42 -18.55 19.43
CA ASN A 132 -16.06 -17.80 20.53
C ASN A 132 -15.29 -17.82 21.86
N GLU A 133 -13.99 -18.06 21.80
CA GLU A 133 -13.04 -17.78 22.87
C GLU A 133 -12.41 -16.40 22.61
N GLY A 134 -12.18 -15.59 23.66
CA GLY A 134 -11.74 -14.20 23.46
C GLY A 134 -12.88 -13.27 23.02
N HIS A 135 -12.90 -12.89 21.73
CA HIS A 135 -13.93 -12.01 21.16
C HIS A 135 -15.08 -12.80 20.49
N PRO A 136 -16.34 -12.30 20.51
CA PRO A 136 -17.44 -12.97 19.81
C PRO A 136 -17.16 -13.21 18.31
N ALA A 137 -17.23 -14.47 17.90
CA ALA A 137 -16.97 -14.90 16.51
C ALA A 137 -17.90 -14.24 15.50
N GLU A 138 -19.14 -13.89 15.91
CA GLU A 138 -20.12 -13.21 15.06
C GLU A 138 -19.58 -11.88 14.52
N GLY A 139 -18.88 -11.10 15.37
CA GLY A 139 -18.29 -9.83 14.97
C GLY A 139 -17.22 -10.01 13.89
N TYR A 140 -16.32 -10.96 14.08
CA TYR A 140 -15.28 -11.27 13.09
C TYR A 140 -15.86 -11.88 11.81
N ASN A 141 -16.87 -12.75 11.93
CA ASN A 141 -17.51 -13.35 10.77
C ASN A 141 -18.23 -12.29 9.91
N MET A 142 -18.76 -11.22 10.51
CA MET A 142 -19.35 -10.10 9.75
C MET A 142 -18.29 -9.18 9.16
N TRP A 143 -17.36 -8.67 9.96
CA TRP A 143 -16.61 -7.45 9.61
C TRP A 143 -15.17 -7.69 9.13
N MET A 144 -14.68 -8.93 9.24
CA MET A 144 -13.31 -9.27 8.88
C MET A 144 -13.27 -10.14 7.62
N THR A 145 -12.11 -10.15 6.97
CA THR A 145 -11.78 -10.97 5.79
C THR A 145 -10.69 -11.94 6.17
N THR A 146 -10.69 -13.17 5.65
CA THR A 146 -9.58 -14.10 5.90
C THR A 146 -8.43 -13.87 4.91
N VAL A 147 -7.20 -14.24 5.28
CA VAL A 147 -6.04 -14.23 4.36
C VAL A 147 -6.33 -15.07 3.11
N SER A 148 -6.99 -16.21 3.26
CA SER A 148 -7.40 -17.10 2.17
C SER A 148 -8.33 -16.39 1.17
N GLU A 149 -9.32 -15.65 1.67
CA GLU A 149 -10.23 -14.86 0.84
C GLU A 149 -9.49 -13.76 0.12
N PHE A 150 -8.77 -12.92 0.86
CA PHE A 150 -8.07 -11.76 0.30
C PHE A 150 -7.11 -12.14 -0.82
N LYS A 151 -6.31 -13.20 -0.62
CA LYS A 151 -5.39 -13.71 -1.66
C LYS A 151 -6.11 -14.19 -2.92
N LYS A 152 -7.32 -14.74 -2.81
CA LYS A 152 -8.12 -15.13 -3.99
C LYS A 152 -8.75 -13.92 -4.70
N MET A 153 -9.00 -12.83 -3.98
CA MET A 153 -9.57 -11.60 -4.58
C MET A 153 -8.58 -10.91 -5.53
N LEU A 154 -7.28 -10.87 -5.20
CA LEU A 154 -6.30 -10.09 -5.99
C LEU A 154 -6.19 -10.54 -7.46
N PRO A 155 -6.03 -11.84 -7.79
CA PRO A 155 -6.04 -12.29 -9.18
C PRO A 155 -7.36 -11.97 -9.89
N LEU A 156 -8.50 -12.13 -9.22
CA LEU A 156 -9.81 -11.81 -9.79
C LEU A 156 -9.95 -10.32 -10.11
N LEU A 157 -9.43 -9.44 -9.25
CA LEU A 157 -9.39 -7.99 -9.50
C LEU A 157 -8.51 -7.67 -10.72
N LEU A 158 -7.32 -8.26 -10.80
CA LEU A 158 -6.41 -8.09 -11.93
C LEU A 158 -7.03 -8.60 -13.26
N GLU A 159 -7.62 -9.78 -13.26
CA GLU A 159 -8.33 -10.38 -14.40
C GLU A 159 -9.52 -9.54 -14.86
N ASN A 160 -10.16 -8.82 -13.94
CA ASN A 160 -11.23 -7.87 -14.22
C ASN A 160 -10.72 -6.45 -14.50
N ASP A 161 -9.47 -6.30 -14.93
CA ASP A 161 -8.86 -5.04 -15.39
C ASP A 161 -8.77 -3.92 -14.35
N PHE A 162 -8.81 -4.26 -13.06
CA PHE A 162 -8.55 -3.27 -12.01
C PHE A 162 -7.05 -2.98 -11.86
N VAL A 163 -6.75 -1.73 -11.54
CA VAL A 163 -5.40 -1.22 -11.29
C VAL A 163 -5.44 -0.36 -10.04
N LEU A 164 -4.60 -0.66 -9.05
CA LEU A 164 -4.44 0.15 -7.85
C LEU A 164 -4.06 1.58 -8.23
N TYR A 165 -4.75 2.55 -7.62
CA TYR A 165 -4.63 3.96 -7.95
C TYR A 165 -4.58 4.77 -6.65
N ASP A 166 -3.73 5.79 -6.61
CA ASP A 166 -3.61 6.69 -5.46
C ASP A 166 -4.85 7.59 -5.36
N ILE A 167 -5.47 7.64 -4.19
CA ILE A 167 -6.66 8.46 -3.95
C ILE A 167 -6.34 9.96 -4.07
N ASN A 168 -5.11 10.38 -3.77
CA ASN A 168 -4.69 11.77 -3.89
C ASN A 168 -4.62 12.21 -5.36
N GLU A 169 -4.41 11.26 -6.29
CA GLU A 169 -4.43 11.50 -7.74
C GLU A 169 -5.85 11.63 -8.31
N LEU A 170 -6.90 11.50 -7.50
CA LEU A 170 -8.29 11.76 -7.91
C LEU A 170 -8.67 13.24 -7.79
N ILE A 171 -7.85 14.03 -7.11
CA ILE A 171 -8.16 15.41 -6.79
C ILE A 171 -7.11 16.39 -7.30
N GLN A 172 -7.54 17.60 -7.56
CA GLN A 172 -6.69 18.77 -7.71
C GLN A 172 -7.13 19.81 -6.68
N VAL A 173 -6.19 20.27 -5.85
CA VAL A 173 -6.39 21.40 -4.95
C VAL A 173 -6.02 22.68 -5.70
N ASN A 174 -6.99 23.56 -5.92
CA ASN A 174 -6.81 24.83 -6.61
C ASN A 174 -6.20 25.90 -5.69
N GLU A 175 -5.73 26.99 -6.26
CA GLU A 175 -5.10 28.10 -5.51
C GLU A 175 -6.03 28.72 -4.45
N ASP A 176 -7.35 28.68 -4.67
CA ASP A 176 -8.36 29.17 -3.73
C ASP A 176 -8.73 28.16 -2.62
N GLY A 177 -8.11 26.98 -2.63
CA GLY A 177 -8.35 25.89 -1.68
C GLY A 177 -9.49 24.95 -2.07
N SER A 178 -10.18 25.21 -3.19
CA SER A 178 -11.21 24.32 -3.72
C SER A 178 -10.62 23.02 -4.26
N VAL A 179 -11.40 21.95 -4.18
CA VAL A 179 -11.03 20.60 -4.61
C VAL A 179 -11.88 20.22 -5.80
N THR A 180 -11.23 19.89 -6.92
CA THR A 180 -11.88 19.46 -8.16
C THR A 180 -11.38 18.11 -8.60
N GLN A 181 -12.17 17.42 -9.42
CA GLN A 181 -11.78 16.14 -10.01
C GLN A 181 -10.57 16.29 -10.94
N LYS A 182 -9.57 15.43 -10.76
CA LYS A 182 -8.47 15.26 -11.71
C LYS A 182 -8.84 14.21 -12.74
N ASP A 183 -8.47 14.45 -14.00
CA ASP A 183 -8.64 13.46 -15.06
C ASP A 183 -7.71 12.26 -14.83
N ILE A 184 -8.26 11.05 -14.97
CA ILE A 184 -7.52 9.78 -14.86
C ILE A 184 -7.21 9.29 -16.27
N TYR A 185 -5.94 8.97 -16.52
CA TYR A 185 -5.48 8.39 -17.79
C TYR A 185 -4.92 7.00 -17.55
N LEU A 186 -5.51 5.99 -18.18
CA LEU A 186 -5.13 4.58 -18.07
C LEU A 186 -5.19 3.93 -19.45
N PRO A 187 -4.57 2.75 -19.67
CA PRO A 187 -4.81 2.00 -20.89
C PRO A 187 -6.28 1.67 -21.05
N GLN A 188 -6.72 1.58 -22.30
CA GLN A 188 -8.11 1.31 -22.61
C GLN A 188 -8.61 0.03 -21.90
N GLY A 189 -9.72 0.15 -21.18
CA GLY A 189 -10.37 -0.95 -20.45
C GLY A 189 -9.96 -1.07 -18.97
N LYS A 190 -8.81 -0.50 -18.57
CA LYS A 190 -8.38 -0.51 -17.16
C LYS A 190 -9.29 0.39 -16.30
N LYS A 191 -9.48 -0.03 -15.04
CA LYS A 191 -10.34 0.64 -14.05
C LYS A 191 -9.52 0.99 -12.80
N PRO A 192 -9.56 2.25 -12.32
CA PRO A 192 -8.87 2.64 -11.10
C PRO A 192 -9.54 2.03 -9.87
N LEU A 193 -8.72 1.40 -9.03
CA LEU A 193 -9.10 0.77 -7.77
C LEU A 193 -8.36 1.42 -6.61
N ILE A 194 -9.09 1.94 -5.66
CA ILE A 194 -8.58 2.42 -4.38
C ILE A 194 -8.84 1.31 -3.36
N LEU A 195 -7.80 0.97 -2.62
CA LEU A 195 -7.86 0.03 -1.51
C LEU A 195 -7.56 0.80 -0.23
N SER A 196 -8.29 0.52 0.84
CA SER A 196 -7.96 1.03 2.16
C SER A 196 -8.08 -0.02 3.26
N VAL A 197 -7.29 0.13 4.31
CA VAL A 197 -7.32 -0.73 5.49
C VAL A 197 -7.53 0.13 6.74
N ASP A 198 -8.55 -0.23 7.51
CA ASP A 198 -8.99 0.50 8.70
C ASP A 198 -8.30 -0.07 9.98
N ASP A 199 -8.17 0.76 11.01
CA ASP A 199 -7.63 0.49 12.37
C ASP A 199 -6.12 0.22 12.48
N LEU A 200 -5.60 -0.93 12.02
CA LEU A 200 -4.16 -1.28 12.03
C LEU A 200 -3.39 -1.12 13.36
N SER A 201 -4.09 -1.08 14.50
CA SER A 201 -3.47 -0.98 15.82
C SER A 201 -3.18 -2.34 16.46
N TYR A 202 -3.67 -3.43 15.86
CA TYR A 202 -3.53 -4.82 16.33
C TYR A 202 -3.82 -4.92 17.83
N TYR A 203 -5.11 -4.75 18.17
CA TYR A 203 -5.54 -4.58 19.55
C TYR A 203 -5.23 -5.79 20.42
N ASP A 204 -5.02 -5.56 21.72
CA ASP A 204 -4.69 -6.64 22.66
C ASP A 204 -5.78 -7.72 22.72
N TYR A 205 -7.05 -7.34 22.53
CA TYR A 205 -8.15 -8.30 22.52
C TYR A 205 -8.12 -9.23 21.30
N MET A 206 -7.46 -8.86 20.20
CA MET A 206 -7.31 -9.68 18.99
C MET A 206 -6.16 -10.69 19.09
N ALA A 207 -5.26 -10.53 20.07
CA ALA A 207 -4.08 -11.38 20.22
C ALA A 207 -4.36 -12.89 20.33
N PRO A 208 -5.45 -13.38 20.97
CA PRO A 208 -5.79 -14.79 20.97
C PRO A 208 -6.55 -15.27 19.72
N ASP A 209 -7.03 -14.35 18.87
CA ASP A 209 -8.09 -14.63 17.89
C ASP A 209 -7.56 -14.84 16.46
N GLY A 210 -6.26 -15.15 16.31
CA GLY A 210 -5.69 -15.55 15.02
C GLY A 210 -5.40 -14.43 14.03
N PHE A 211 -5.07 -13.23 14.52
CA PHE A 211 -4.61 -12.07 13.72
C PHE A 211 -3.09 -11.87 13.83
N ALA A 212 -2.54 -11.01 12.99
CA ALA A 212 -1.18 -10.48 13.17
C ALA A 212 -1.09 -9.64 14.46
N THR A 213 0.13 -9.50 15.00
CA THR A 213 0.38 -8.74 16.23
C THR A 213 0.87 -7.32 15.96
N ARG A 214 1.60 -7.11 14.86
CA ARG A 214 2.15 -5.81 14.46
C ARG A 214 2.78 -5.86 13.07
N LEU A 215 3.03 -4.68 12.50
CA LEU A 215 3.96 -4.53 11.37
C LEU A 215 5.40 -4.46 11.87
N VAL A 216 6.33 -5.01 11.10
CA VAL A 216 7.77 -4.97 11.35
C VAL A 216 8.53 -4.85 10.03
N ILE A 217 9.74 -4.28 10.06
CA ILE A 217 10.64 -4.27 8.90
C ILE A 217 11.57 -5.49 9.00
N ASN A 218 11.64 -6.30 7.95
CA ASN A 218 12.50 -7.49 7.91
C ASN A 218 13.92 -7.16 7.43
N GLU A 219 14.77 -8.19 7.34
CA GLU A 219 16.16 -8.07 6.88
C GLU A 219 16.31 -7.65 5.41
N GLN A 220 15.24 -7.80 4.61
CA GLN A 220 15.17 -7.34 3.22
C GLN A 220 14.65 -5.90 3.10
N GLU A 221 14.47 -5.21 4.24
CA GLU A 221 13.86 -3.88 4.35
C GLU A 221 12.40 -3.82 3.90
N ASP A 222 11.71 -4.95 3.81
CA ASP A 222 10.28 -4.99 3.49
C ASP A 222 9.44 -4.92 4.76
N VAL A 223 8.29 -4.23 4.69
CA VAL A 223 7.30 -4.23 5.77
C VAL A 223 6.52 -5.54 5.71
N VAL A 224 6.60 -6.29 6.79
CA VAL A 224 5.92 -7.58 6.97
C VAL A 224 5.15 -7.58 8.29
N THR A 225 4.41 -8.65 8.55
CA THR A 225 3.66 -8.81 9.79
C THR A 225 4.34 -9.80 10.70
N GLU A 226 4.42 -9.47 11.99
CA GLU A 226 4.67 -10.46 13.03
C GLU A 226 3.37 -11.22 13.34
N VAL A 227 3.45 -12.54 13.40
CA VAL A 227 2.31 -13.44 13.59
C VAL A 227 2.67 -14.47 14.64
N LYS A 228 1.72 -14.76 15.53
CA LYS A 228 1.82 -15.86 16.49
C LYS A 228 0.91 -17.01 16.08
N ALA A 229 1.52 -18.15 15.76
CA ALA A 229 0.80 -19.36 15.39
C ALA A 229 0.09 -20.01 16.61
N PRO A 230 -0.90 -20.89 16.39
CA PRO A 230 -1.60 -21.59 17.48
C PRO A 230 -0.69 -22.41 18.41
N ASP A 231 0.45 -22.89 17.91
CA ASP A 231 1.46 -23.60 18.72
C ASP A 231 2.35 -22.66 19.55
N GLY A 232 2.13 -21.34 19.45
CA GLY A 232 2.87 -20.29 20.13
C GLY A 232 4.10 -19.78 19.37
N THR A 233 4.42 -20.34 18.21
CA THR A 233 5.56 -19.89 17.38
C THR A 233 5.32 -18.48 16.86
N VAL A 234 6.29 -17.59 17.07
CA VAL A 234 6.28 -16.23 16.53
C VAL A 234 7.12 -16.19 15.26
N SER A 235 6.60 -15.57 14.19
CA SER A 235 7.29 -15.47 12.90
C SER A 235 6.93 -14.17 12.18
N ASN A 236 7.85 -13.69 11.35
CA ASN A 236 7.61 -12.59 10.42
C ASN A 236 7.23 -13.17 9.06
N THR A 237 6.13 -12.72 8.47
CA THR A 237 5.58 -13.30 7.25
C THR A 237 4.99 -12.24 6.31
N TYR A 238 5.04 -12.52 5.00
CA TYR A 238 4.36 -11.71 4.00
C TYR A 238 2.85 -11.98 3.92
N ASP A 239 2.37 -12.97 4.66
CA ASP A 239 1.01 -13.51 4.54
C ASP A 239 0.11 -13.20 5.75
N GLY A 240 0.51 -12.27 6.62
CA GLY A 240 -0.23 -12.04 7.86
C GLY A 240 -1.27 -10.92 7.80
N ASP A 241 -1.22 -10.03 6.80
CA ASP A 241 -2.21 -8.95 6.65
C ASP A 241 -2.17 -8.36 5.23
N VAL A 242 -3.07 -7.42 4.92
CA VAL A 242 -3.29 -6.83 3.58
C VAL A 242 -2.01 -6.30 2.94
N GLN A 243 -1.21 -5.55 3.70
CA GLN A 243 -0.11 -4.73 3.21
C GLN A 243 1.01 -5.57 2.59
N PRO A 244 1.62 -6.53 3.33
CA PRO A 244 2.66 -7.35 2.74
C PRO A 244 2.15 -8.24 1.61
N ILE A 245 0.88 -8.68 1.64
CA ILE A 245 0.29 -9.49 0.58
C ILE A 245 0.16 -8.67 -0.71
N VAL A 246 -0.36 -7.43 -0.62
CA VAL A 246 -0.44 -6.51 -1.77
C VAL A 246 0.96 -6.15 -2.27
N ASP A 247 1.93 -5.98 -1.38
CA ASP A 247 3.31 -5.68 -1.78
C ASP A 247 3.93 -6.80 -2.62
N GLN A 248 3.78 -8.06 -2.20
CA GLN A 248 4.23 -9.20 -3.01
C GLN A 248 3.44 -9.33 -4.31
N PHE A 249 2.11 -9.17 -4.27
CA PHE A 249 1.28 -9.31 -5.45
C PHE A 249 1.64 -8.28 -6.54
N VAL A 250 1.85 -7.02 -6.16
CA VAL A 250 2.27 -5.97 -7.11
C VAL A 250 3.71 -6.17 -7.59
N LYS A 251 4.60 -6.73 -6.76
CA LYS A 251 5.96 -7.08 -7.19
C LYS A 251 5.93 -8.15 -8.30
N GLU A 252 5.01 -9.10 -8.21
CA GLU A 252 4.79 -10.15 -9.23
C GLU A 252 3.98 -9.64 -10.44
N HIS A 253 3.06 -8.70 -10.19
CA HIS A 253 2.14 -8.11 -11.17
C HIS A 253 2.23 -6.57 -11.19
N PRO A 254 3.32 -5.97 -11.73
CA PRO A 254 3.46 -4.51 -11.79
C PRO A 254 2.28 -3.82 -12.47
N GLU A 255 1.65 -4.47 -13.46
CA GLU A 255 0.46 -3.97 -14.16
C GLU A 255 -0.78 -3.80 -13.28
N PHE A 256 -0.79 -4.38 -12.07
CA PHE A 256 -1.87 -4.19 -11.10
C PHE A 256 -1.75 -2.86 -10.34
N SER A 257 -0.65 -2.11 -10.49
CA SER A 257 -0.38 -0.91 -9.70
C SER A 257 0.04 0.26 -10.58
N PHE A 258 -0.79 1.30 -10.63
CA PHE A 258 -0.47 2.50 -11.40
C PHE A 258 0.62 3.28 -10.70
N ARG A 259 1.81 3.32 -11.31
CA ARG A 259 2.98 4.05 -10.79
C ARG A 259 3.30 3.69 -9.33
N GLY A 260 3.14 2.42 -8.98
CA GLY A 260 3.50 1.89 -7.66
C GLY A 260 2.47 2.11 -6.55
N ALA A 261 1.30 2.71 -6.82
CA ALA A 261 0.24 2.88 -5.84
C ALA A 261 -0.22 1.55 -5.21
N LYS A 262 -0.39 1.53 -3.88
CA LYS A 262 -0.81 0.32 -3.13
C LYS A 262 -2.18 0.45 -2.46
N GLY A 263 -2.41 1.57 -1.80
CA GLY A 263 -3.64 1.81 -1.04
C GLY A 263 -3.41 2.73 0.14
N ILE A 264 -4.39 2.81 1.04
CA ILE A 264 -4.39 3.67 2.21
C ILE A 264 -4.40 2.81 3.48
N LEU A 265 -3.49 3.09 4.40
CA LEU A 265 -3.45 2.49 5.74
C LEU A 265 -3.89 3.55 6.73
N ALA A 266 -5.06 3.39 7.35
CA ALA A 266 -5.62 4.41 8.22
C ALA A 266 -5.59 3.93 9.68
N PRO A 267 -4.46 4.16 10.39
CA PRO A 267 -4.37 3.80 11.79
C PRO A 267 -5.37 4.63 12.62
N THR A 268 -6.00 3.96 13.59
CA THR A 268 -6.67 4.65 14.70
C THR A 268 -5.63 5.11 15.74
N GLY A 269 -6.06 5.86 16.75
CA GLY A 269 -5.23 6.20 17.90
C GLY A 269 -5.42 5.30 19.12
N TYR A 270 -6.47 4.48 19.14
CA TYR A 270 -6.72 3.57 20.24
C TYR A 270 -5.67 2.44 20.21
N GLN A 271 -4.92 2.29 21.31
CA GLN A 271 -3.77 1.37 21.42
C GLN A 271 -2.65 1.61 20.39
N GLY A 272 -2.45 2.87 19.99
CA GLY A 272 -1.34 3.30 19.14
C GLY A 272 -1.48 2.92 17.66
N ALA A 273 -0.36 2.72 16.99
CA ALA A 273 -0.30 2.55 15.53
C ALA A 273 0.59 1.36 15.14
N PHE A 274 0.20 0.63 14.10
CA PHE A 274 0.93 -0.50 13.52
C PHE A 274 1.29 -1.61 14.52
N GLY A 275 0.57 -1.69 15.65
CA GLY A 275 0.80 -2.68 16.71
C GLY A 275 1.74 -2.21 17.82
N TYR A 276 2.11 -0.93 17.83
CA TYR A 276 2.97 -0.33 18.84
C TYR A 276 2.16 0.61 19.73
N ARG A 277 2.27 0.44 21.06
CA ARG A 277 1.51 1.17 22.09
C ARG A 277 2.08 2.58 22.35
N ILE A 278 2.20 3.37 21.29
CA ILE A 278 2.77 4.73 21.32
C ILE A 278 1.89 5.76 22.07
N THR A 279 0.67 5.38 22.45
CA THR A 279 -0.26 6.20 23.24
C THR A 279 -0.32 5.81 24.71
N ASP A 280 0.31 4.70 25.11
CA ASP A 280 0.27 4.13 26.47
C ASP A 280 1.71 3.96 27.01
N LEU A 281 2.59 4.92 26.68
CA LEU A 281 4.03 4.85 26.94
C LEU A 281 4.38 4.72 28.43
N GLU A 282 3.50 5.15 29.32
CA GLU A 282 3.65 5.01 30.78
C GLU A 282 3.65 3.55 31.26
N LEU A 283 3.18 2.62 30.42
CA LEU A 283 3.20 1.18 30.69
C LEU A 283 4.58 0.54 30.40
N TYR A 284 5.50 1.29 29.79
CA TYR A 284 6.79 0.81 29.31
C TYR A 284 7.95 1.57 29.92
N THR A 285 9.16 1.02 29.81
CA THR A 285 10.38 1.79 30.13
C THR A 285 10.58 2.94 29.12
N PRO A 286 11.26 4.04 29.49
CA PRO A 286 11.56 5.12 28.56
C PRO A 286 12.26 4.64 27.28
N GLU A 287 13.16 3.66 27.40
CA GLU A 287 13.89 3.08 26.27
C GLU A 287 12.97 2.29 25.33
N GLU A 288 12.10 1.43 25.87
CA GLU A 288 11.11 0.70 25.07
C GLU A 288 10.13 1.66 24.38
N GLY A 289 9.64 2.66 25.12
CA GLY A 289 8.74 3.67 24.58
C GLY A 289 9.38 4.43 23.41
N GLN A 290 10.62 4.89 23.57
CA GLN A 290 11.35 5.57 22.50
C GLN A 290 11.57 4.65 21.28
N GLN A 291 11.86 3.37 21.49
CA GLN A 291 12.01 2.41 20.39
C GLN A 291 10.70 2.24 19.60
N MET A 292 9.55 2.14 20.30
CA MET A 292 8.24 2.03 19.64
C MET A 292 7.94 3.26 18.76
N LEU A 293 8.27 4.47 19.23
CA LEU A 293 8.10 5.70 18.46
C LEU A 293 8.95 5.69 17.19
N GLU A 294 10.21 5.27 17.29
CA GLU A 294 11.12 5.16 16.15
C GLU A 294 10.70 4.08 15.15
N ASP A 295 10.19 2.95 15.63
CA ASP A 295 9.72 1.85 14.78
C ASP A 295 8.50 2.28 13.96
N VAL A 296 7.52 2.95 14.59
CA VAL A 296 6.35 3.50 13.87
C VAL A 296 6.79 4.50 12.79
N GLN A 297 7.76 5.37 13.08
CA GLN A 297 8.29 6.31 12.09
C GLN A 297 8.96 5.61 10.91
N LYS A 298 9.80 4.61 11.17
CA LYS A 298 10.48 3.84 10.12
C LYS A 298 9.48 3.06 9.26
N ILE A 299 8.49 2.42 9.89
CA ILE A 299 7.43 1.69 9.19
C ILE A 299 6.62 2.64 8.31
N ALA A 300 6.17 3.78 8.86
CA ALA A 300 5.42 4.78 8.10
C ALA A 300 6.21 5.31 6.91
N GLN A 301 7.49 5.61 7.10
CA GLN A 301 8.38 6.03 6.03
C GLN A 301 8.49 4.95 4.96
N ARG A 302 8.77 3.70 5.35
CA ARG A 302 8.95 2.61 4.40
C ARG A 302 7.69 2.32 3.60
N LEU A 303 6.53 2.33 4.24
CA LEU A 303 5.22 2.19 3.59
C LEU A 303 5.03 3.25 2.49
N ARG A 304 5.38 4.51 2.75
CA ARG A 304 5.30 5.59 1.75
C ARG A 304 6.26 5.40 0.60
N GLU A 305 7.50 5.00 0.90
CA GLU A 305 8.50 4.72 -0.12
C GLU A 305 8.08 3.58 -1.06
N THR A 306 7.25 2.64 -0.59
CA THR A 306 6.72 1.53 -1.40
C THR A 306 5.34 1.78 -2.01
N GLY A 307 4.79 2.99 -1.85
CA GLY A 307 3.56 3.43 -2.53
C GLY A 307 2.28 3.34 -1.71
N TRP A 308 2.37 3.18 -0.39
CA TRP A 308 1.23 3.30 0.52
C TRP A 308 1.01 4.74 0.99
N GLU A 309 -0.26 5.12 1.04
CA GLU A 309 -0.71 6.30 1.75
C GLU A 309 -1.04 5.96 3.20
N ILE A 310 -0.88 6.92 4.10
CA ILE A 310 -1.38 6.81 5.47
C ILE A 310 -2.55 7.77 5.63
N GLY A 311 -3.68 7.26 6.11
CA GLY A 311 -4.88 8.03 6.42
C GLY A 311 -5.07 8.23 7.92
N CYS A 312 -6.05 9.05 8.29
CA CYS A 312 -6.54 9.15 9.66
C CYS A 312 -7.80 8.28 9.80
N HIS A 313 -7.88 7.46 10.85
CA HIS A 313 -9.11 6.74 11.22
C HIS A 313 -9.63 7.11 12.60
N SER A 314 -9.60 8.41 12.92
CA SER A 314 -9.88 8.97 14.26
C SER A 314 -8.88 8.53 15.32
N TYR A 315 -8.86 9.20 16.47
CA TYR A 315 -8.10 8.73 17.63
C TYR A 315 -8.85 7.66 18.41
N THR A 316 -10.13 7.88 18.72
CA THR A 316 -10.84 7.02 19.68
C THR A 316 -11.51 5.82 19.05
N HIS A 317 -11.84 5.88 17.76
CA HIS A 317 -12.73 4.92 17.06
C HIS A 317 -14.00 4.59 17.86
N ASN A 318 -14.51 5.56 18.64
CA ASN A 318 -15.58 5.30 19.59
C ASN A 318 -16.97 5.38 18.93
N GLY A 319 -17.93 4.63 19.46
CA GLY A 319 -19.30 4.52 18.95
C GLY A 319 -20.06 5.83 18.77
N TYR A 320 -19.68 6.94 19.42
CA TYR A 320 -20.30 8.25 19.16
C TYR A 320 -20.10 8.73 17.70
N TRP A 321 -19.08 8.23 16.99
CA TRP A 321 -18.94 8.44 15.54
C TRP A 321 -20.16 7.95 14.72
N ARG A 322 -21.04 7.11 15.28
CA ARG A 322 -22.28 6.62 14.64
C ARG A 322 -23.39 7.68 14.54
N GLY A 323 -23.14 8.92 14.95
CA GLY A 323 -24.05 10.06 14.72
C GLY A 323 -24.17 11.04 15.90
N ASP A 324 -23.75 10.60 17.09
CA ASP A 324 -23.94 11.33 18.35
C ASP A 324 -22.71 12.15 18.79
N ILE A 325 -21.63 12.15 18.00
CA ILE A 325 -20.42 12.91 18.32
C ILE A 325 -20.73 14.41 18.40
N THR A 326 -20.33 15.01 19.51
CA THR A 326 -20.37 16.45 19.72
C THR A 326 -19.18 17.13 19.04
N MET A 327 -19.25 18.46 18.85
CA MET A 327 -18.12 19.24 18.32
C MET A 327 -16.87 19.10 19.20
N GLU A 328 -17.02 19.16 20.53
CA GLU A 328 -15.90 19.06 21.49
C GLU A 328 -15.21 17.68 21.40
N GLU A 329 -16.01 16.60 21.30
CA GLU A 329 -15.47 15.25 21.13
C GLU A 329 -14.74 15.09 19.80
N LEU A 330 -15.29 15.63 18.71
CA LEU A 330 -14.64 15.61 17.39
C LEU A 330 -13.33 16.41 17.39
N GLU A 331 -13.35 17.60 17.98
CA GLU A 331 -12.17 18.47 18.12
C GLU A 331 -11.05 17.76 18.89
N SER A 332 -11.41 17.19 20.04
CA SER A 332 -10.51 16.40 20.88
C SER A 332 -9.97 15.17 20.13
N ASP A 333 -10.83 14.42 19.46
CA ASP A 333 -10.46 13.19 18.75
C ASP A 333 -9.43 13.47 17.64
N LEU A 334 -9.75 14.38 16.72
CA LEU A 334 -8.86 14.68 15.59
C LEU A 334 -7.57 15.38 16.04
N THR A 335 -7.63 16.19 17.09
CA THR A 335 -6.43 16.80 17.68
C THR A 335 -5.50 15.75 18.27
N ARG A 336 -6.03 14.82 19.07
CA ARG A 336 -5.25 13.72 19.65
C ARG A 336 -4.66 12.82 18.58
N TRP A 337 -5.41 12.50 17.53
CA TRP A 337 -4.87 11.70 16.43
C TRP A 337 -3.68 12.41 15.80
N ARG A 338 -3.83 13.70 15.44
CA ARG A 338 -2.76 14.47 14.82
C ARG A 338 -1.51 14.55 15.69
N GLU A 339 -1.69 14.82 16.99
CA GLU A 339 -0.57 15.03 17.91
C GLU A 339 0.13 13.73 18.32
N LEU A 340 -0.62 12.64 18.49
CA LEU A 340 -0.11 11.39 19.07
C LEU A 340 0.17 10.31 18.01
N ILE A 341 -0.54 10.32 16.88
CA ILE A 341 -0.38 9.33 15.80
C ILE A 341 0.23 10.00 14.57
N GLY A 342 -0.35 11.12 14.12
CA GLY A 342 0.11 11.88 12.96
C GLY A 342 1.56 12.39 13.10
N THR A 343 2.01 12.72 14.31
CA THR A 343 3.41 13.08 14.59
C THR A 343 4.40 11.99 14.18
N TYR A 344 4.04 10.71 14.32
CA TYR A 344 4.92 9.57 14.03
C TYR A 344 4.64 8.91 12.68
N THR A 345 3.41 8.99 12.19
CA THR A 345 3.01 8.39 10.91
C THR A 345 3.10 9.37 9.72
N GLY A 346 3.26 10.67 10.00
CA GLY A 346 3.34 11.74 9.02
C GLY A 346 1.98 12.38 8.70
N PRO A 347 1.99 13.55 8.02
CA PRO A 347 0.77 14.27 7.68
C PRO A 347 -0.10 13.47 6.71
N THR A 348 -1.39 13.74 6.73
CA THR A 348 -2.36 13.19 5.79
C THR A 348 -3.50 14.17 5.54
N GLN A 349 -4.07 14.10 4.35
CA GLN A 349 -5.30 14.80 3.98
C GLN A 349 -6.49 13.84 3.79
N VAL A 350 -6.30 12.55 4.09
CA VAL A 350 -7.31 11.50 3.96
C VAL A 350 -7.86 11.16 5.34
N LEU A 351 -9.16 11.40 5.53
CA LEU A 351 -9.91 10.97 6.71
C LEU A 351 -10.84 9.81 6.33
N ILE A 352 -10.58 8.66 6.92
CA ILE A 352 -11.51 7.54 6.91
C ILE A 352 -12.36 7.65 8.17
N THR A 353 -13.67 7.84 8.01
CA THR A 353 -14.55 8.07 9.16
C THR A 353 -14.94 6.75 9.83
N PRO A 354 -14.77 6.60 11.16
CA PRO A 354 -15.20 5.42 11.91
C PRO A 354 -16.66 5.06 11.66
N PHE A 355 -16.94 3.75 11.59
CA PHE A 355 -18.27 3.19 11.35
C PHE A 355 -18.99 3.71 10.09
N GLY A 356 -18.26 4.34 9.17
CA GLY A 356 -18.85 4.97 7.98
C GLY A 356 -19.61 6.26 8.24
N ALA A 357 -19.29 6.99 9.32
CA ALA A 357 -19.95 8.26 9.64
C ALA A 357 -19.97 9.21 8.44
N HIS A 358 -21.16 9.65 8.05
CA HIS A 358 -21.36 10.55 6.93
C HIS A 358 -22.09 11.79 7.42
N TYR A 359 -21.47 12.95 7.24
CA TYR A 359 -22.03 14.25 7.61
C TYR A 359 -22.38 15.02 6.35
N ASP A 360 -23.53 15.70 6.36
CA ASP A 360 -23.88 16.63 5.29
C ASP A 360 -22.80 17.73 5.19
N PRO A 361 -22.42 18.19 3.99
CA PRO A 361 -21.42 19.25 3.84
C PRO A 361 -21.76 20.57 4.57
N SER A 362 -23.03 20.80 4.89
CA SER A 362 -23.47 21.95 5.69
C SER A 362 -23.37 21.73 7.21
N ASP A 363 -23.06 20.52 7.68
CA ASP A 363 -22.88 20.20 9.10
C ASP A 363 -21.56 20.83 9.61
N PRO A 364 -21.58 21.56 10.74
CA PRO A 364 -20.37 22.13 11.33
C PRO A 364 -19.25 21.12 11.60
N ARG A 365 -19.60 19.85 11.86
CA ARG A 365 -18.64 18.76 12.04
C ARG A 365 -17.90 18.44 10.75
N TYR A 366 -18.60 18.41 9.62
CA TYR A 366 -18.00 18.22 8.30
C TYR A 366 -17.03 19.37 8.01
N GLN A 367 -17.50 20.61 8.18
CA GLN A 367 -16.66 21.78 7.90
C GLN A 367 -15.41 21.80 8.79
N TYR A 368 -15.54 21.43 10.06
CA TYR A 368 -14.40 21.31 10.96
C TYR A 368 -13.37 20.29 10.45
N MET A 369 -13.80 19.11 9.97
CA MET A 369 -12.89 18.12 9.37
C MET A 369 -12.12 18.73 8.19
N VAL A 370 -12.81 19.43 7.30
CA VAL A 370 -12.17 20.09 6.14
C VAL A 370 -11.21 21.19 6.57
N ASP A 371 -11.56 21.97 7.59
CA ASP A 371 -10.73 23.03 8.17
C ASP A 371 -9.47 22.50 8.86
N GLN A 372 -9.50 21.25 9.34
CA GLN A 372 -8.31 20.56 9.85
C GLN A 372 -7.35 20.09 8.74
N GLY A 373 -7.71 20.28 7.47
CA GLY A 373 -6.87 19.94 6.31
C GLY A 373 -7.25 18.62 5.64
N PHE A 374 -8.31 17.93 6.07
CA PHE A 374 -8.78 16.74 5.38
C PHE A 374 -9.50 17.14 4.08
N LYS A 375 -8.86 16.83 2.95
CA LYS A 375 -9.37 17.11 1.59
C LYS A 375 -10.12 15.92 1.01
N ILE A 376 -9.93 14.73 1.58
CA ILE A 376 -10.55 13.50 1.13
C ILE A 376 -11.21 12.83 2.34
N ILE A 377 -12.53 12.68 2.31
CA ILE A 377 -13.31 12.10 3.39
C ILE A 377 -13.96 10.81 2.87
N CYS A 378 -13.74 9.71 3.58
CA CYS A 378 -14.02 8.36 3.12
C CYS A 378 -15.02 7.63 4.04
N PRO A 379 -16.33 7.86 3.91
CA PRO A 379 -17.36 7.12 4.62
C PRO A 379 -17.65 5.76 3.99
N VAL A 380 -18.55 4.99 4.61
CA VAL A 380 -19.02 3.70 4.08
C VAL A 380 -20.41 3.88 3.48
N ALA A 381 -20.62 3.35 2.28
CA ALA A 381 -21.94 3.28 1.68
C ALA A 381 -22.12 2.00 0.86
N ALA A 382 -23.37 1.68 0.52
CA ALA A 382 -23.66 0.52 -0.34
C ALA A 382 -23.20 0.69 -1.79
N ASN A 383 -22.76 1.89 -2.17
CA ASN A 383 -22.14 2.21 -3.46
C ASN A 383 -20.81 2.96 -3.23
N MET A 384 -20.04 3.14 -4.30
CA MET A 384 -18.73 3.82 -4.26
C MET A 384 -18.81 5.21 -4.92
N ALA A 385 -19.92 5.91 -4.74
CA ALA A 385 -20.10 7.23 -5.35
C ALA A 385 -19.07 8.25 -4.81
N THR A 386 -18.62 9.12 -5.70
CA THR A 386 -17.71 10.23 -5.41
C THR A 386 -18.46 11.55 -5.55
N SER A 387 -18.25 12.50 -4.64
CA SER A 387 -18.72 13.89 -4.77
C SER A 387 -17.62 14.88 -4.40
N TYR A 388 -17.74 16.11 -4.91
CA TYR A 388 -16.80 17.21 -4.69
C TYR A 388 -17.55 18.38 -4.08
N GLU A 389 -17.18 18.74 -2.85
CA GLU A 389 -17.94 19.62 -1.95
C GLU A 389 -17.15 20.90 -1.65
N GLY A 390 -16.89 21.70 -2.67
CA GLY A 390 -16.12 22.94 -2.53
C GLY A 390 -14.65 22.65 -2.23
N ASN A 391 -14.29 22.45 -0.96
CA ASN A 391 -12.90 22.32 -0.47
C ASN A 391 -12.48 20.88 -0.14
N SER A 392 -13.29 19.89 -0.52
CA SER A 392 -13.06 18.47 -0.22
C SER A 392 -13.73 17.55 -1.25
N MET A 393 -13.28 16.29 -1.29
CA MET A 393 -13.90 15.17 -1.99
C MET A 393 -14.46 14.19 -0.96
N ILE A 394 -15.68 13.68 -1.20
CA ILE A 394 -16.24 12.54 -0.48
C ILE A 394 -16.12 11.30 -1.37
N GLN A 395 -15.44 10.26 -0.89
CA GLN A 395 -15.30 9.00 -1.60
C GLN A 395 -15.93 7.86 -0.78
N ASN A 396 -17.12 7.42 -1.19
CA ASN A 396 -17.75 6.27 -0.54
C ASN A 396 -16.99 4.97 -0.87
N ARG A 397 -17.01 4.05 0.09
CA ARG A 397 -16.27 2.78 0.02
C ARG A 397 -17.19 1.58 0.27
N LEU A 398 -16.86 0.47 -0.37
CA LEU A 398 -17.53 -0.82 -0.18
C LEU A 398 -16.63 -1.80 0.59
N ASN A 399 -17.16 -2.41 1.66
CA ASN A 399 -16.47 -3.48 2.38
C ASN A 399 -16.51 -4.78 1.58
N LEU A 400 -15.37 -5.47 1.51
CA LEU A 400 -15.26 -6.83 0.98
C LEU A 400 -15.04 -7.84 2.11
N ASP A 401 -15.98 -7.91 3.05
CA ASP A 401 -15.94 -8.74 4.25
C ASP A 401 -17.02 -9.84 4.24
N GLY A 402 -17.08 -10.64 5.30
CA GLY A 402 -18.07 -11.72 5.41
C GLY A 402 -19.52 -11.22 5.39
N TYR A 403 -19.82 -10.04 5.93
CA TYR A 403 -21.16 -9.45 5.87
C TYR A 403 -21.57 -9.18 4.43
N THR A 404 -20.74 -8.48 3.66
CA THR A 404 -21.09 -8.15 2.27
C THR A 404 -21.04 -9.38 1.39
N MET A 405 -20.04 -10.26 1.53
CA MET A 405 -19.96 -11.48 0.73
C MET A 405 -21.15 -12.43 0.96
N LEU A 406 -21.66 -12.54 2.20
CA LEU A 406 -22.70 -13.51 2.53
C LEU A 406 -24.12 -12.94 2.48
N LYS A 407 -24.34 -11.69 2.91
CA LYS A 407 -25.68 -11.08 2.94
C LYS A 407 -25.96 -10.19 1.72
N HIS A 408 -24.92 -9.64 1.10
CA HIS A 408 -25.05 -8.72 -0.04
C HIS A 408 -24.10 -9.05 -1.23
N PRO A 409 -24.01 -10.31 -1.67
CA PRO A 409 -23.09 -10.71 -2.74
C PRO A 409 -23.35 -9.99 -4.06
N GLU A 410 -24.57 -9.47 -4.27
CA GLU A 410 -24.95 -8.66 -5.43
C GLU A 410 -24.16 -7.34 -5.52
N ARG A 411 -23.70 -6.79 -4.38
CA ARG A 411 -22.92 -5.56 -4.36
C ARG A 411 -21.51 -5.76 -4.90
N ILE A 412 -20.95 -6.96 -4.67
CA ILE A 412 -19.60 -7.32 -5.12
C ILE A 412 -19.65 -7.82 -6.58
N SER A 413 -20.52 -8.79 -6.87
CA SER A 413 -20.64 -9.40 -8.21
C SER A 413 -21.06 -8.42 -9.29
N LYS A 414 -21.71 -7.31 -8.93
CA LYS A 414 -22.02 -6.23 -9.85
C LYS A 414 -20.78 -5.56 -10.46
N TYR A 415 -19.67 -5.49 -9.72
CA TYR A 415 -18.51 -4.67 -10.09
C TYR A 415 -17.19 -5.44 -10.18
N PHE A 416 -17.01 -6.47 -9.36
CA PHE A 416 -15.69 -7.09 -9.13
C PHE A 416 -15.62 -8.53 -9.60
N PHE A 417 -16.25 -9.45 -8.87
CA PHE A 417 -16.20 -10.90 -9.09
C PHE A 417 -17.34 -11.59 -8.33
N ASP A 418 -17.61 -12.85 -8.65
CA ASP A 418 -18.55 -13.67 -7.86
C ASP A 418 -17.96 -14.03 -6.49
N PRO A 419 -18.55 -13.58 -5.36
CA PRO A 419 -18.05 -13.87 -4.02
C PRO A 419 -17.91 -15.37 -3.71
N SER A 420 -18.72 -16.24 -4.32
CA SER A 420 -18.63 -17.68 -4.04
C SER A 420 -17.29 -18.30 -4.45
N GLN A 421 -16.50 -17.60 -5.27
CA GLN A 421 -15.16 -18.03 -5.67
C GLN A 421 -14.12 -17.83 -4.57
N VAL A 422 -14.35 -16.90 -3.65
CA VAL A 422 -13.35 -16.51 -2.65
C VAL A 422 -13.70 -16.96 -1.24
N VAL A 423 -15.00 -16.98 -0.88
CA VAL A 423 -15.50 -17.26 0.47
C VAL A 423 -14.79 -18.44 1.11
N ASP A 424 -14.26 -18.20 2.31
CA ASP A 424 -13.56 -19.21 3.09
C ASP A 424 -14.53 -20.29 3.58
N PRO A 425 -14.33 -21.57 3.25
CA PRO A 425 -15.17 -22.65 3.76
C PRO A 425 -15.08 -22.81 5.29
N ALA A 426 -14.07 -22.23 5.96
CA ALA A 426 -13.97 -22.22 7.41
C ALA A 426 -14.95 -21.25 8.10
N ARG A 427 -15.60 -20.35 7.35
CA ARG A 427 -16.57 -19.41 7.94
C ARG A 427 -17.78 -20.13 8.52
N PRO A 428 -18.20 -19.78 9.74
CA PRO A 428 -19.48 -20.23 10.25
C PRO A 428 -20.64 -19.57 9.49
N PRO A 429 -21.84 -20.19 9.48
CA PRO A 429 -23.01 -19.57 8.87
C PRO A 429 -23.35 -18.25 9.56
N LEU A 430 -23.70 -17.23 8.77
CA LEU A 430 -24.14 -15.94 9.26
C LEU A 430 -25.67 -15.96 9.40
N ASN A 431 -26.14 -16.08 10.64
CA ASN A 431 -27.57 -16.18 10.95
C ASN A 431 -28.37 -14.94 10.52
#